data_AF-A0A6B3B7F9-F1
#
_entry.id   AF-A0A6B3B7F9-F1
#
_cell.length_a   1.000
_cell.length_b   1.000
_cell.length_c   1.000
_cell.angle_alpha   90.00
_cell.angle_beta   90.00
_cell.angle_gamma   90.00
#
_symmetry.space_group_name_H-M   'P 1'
#
loop_
_entity.id
_entity.type
_entity.pdbx_description
1 polymer ?
#
loop_
_entity_poly.entity_id
_entity_poly.type
_entity_poly.pdbx_seq_one_letter_code
_entity_poly.pdbx_strand_id
1 'polypeptide(L)'
;VARARPDAGPAAVRAAARTVLEEAEAASPPLALDYVALVDPADFTEIPDDRAAGEAILAVAARVGATRLIDNIPLTFGATP
;
A
#
# COMPACT_ATOMS: atom_id res chain seq x y z
N VAL A 1 8.79 -7.56 8.75
CA VAL A 1 8.86 -6.63 7.60
C VAL A 1 8.55 -7.41 6.34
N ALA A 2 7.64 -6.95 5.49
CA ALA A 2 7.36 -7.59 4.20
C ALA A 2 8.37 -7.10 3.15
N ARG A 3 8.84 -8.01 2.29
CA ARG A 3 9.76 -7.67 1.19
C ARG A 3 8.97 -7.54 -0.10
N ALA A 4 9.14 -6.41 -0.80
CA ALA A 4 8.69 -6.33 -2.19
C ALA A 4 9.48 -7.34 -3.04
N ARG A 5 8.88 -7.85 -4.12
CA ARG A 5 9.65 -8.67 -5.07
C ARG A 5 10.78 -7.80 -5.66
N PRO A 6 11.96 -8.37 -5.96
CA PRO A 6 13.11 -7.59 -6.45
C PRO A 6 12.78 -6.70 -7.66
N ASP A 7 11.84 -7.15 -8.50
CA ASP A 7 11.46 -6.46 -9.74
C ASP A 7 10.20 -5.57 -9.58
N ALA A 8 9.62 -5.50 -8.38
CA ALA A 8 8.39 -4.75 -8.11
C ALA A 8 8.70 -3.43 -7.39
N GLY A 9 8.79 -2.35 -8.19
CA GLY A 9 8.90 -0.99 -7.67
C GLY A 9 7.60 -0.44 -7.05
N PRO A 10 7.64 0.78 -6.46
CA PRO A 10 6.50 1.40 -5.80
C PRO A 10 5.22 1.44 -6.65
N ALA A 11 5.33 1.77 -7.94
CA ALA A 11 4.20 1.78 -8.86
C ALA A 11 3.49 0.41 -8.95
N ALA A 12 4.27 -0.67 -9.06
CA ALA A 12 3.74 -2.03 -9.16
C ALA A 12 3.05 -2.46 -7.86
N VAL A 13 3.60 -2.07 -6.69
CA VAL A 13 2.98 -2.33 -5.39
C VAL A 13 1.65 -1.56 -5.24
N ARG A 14 1.60 -0.28 -5.62
CA ARG A 14 0.35 0.51 -5.60
C ARG A 14 -0.71 -0.11 -6.52
N ALA A 15 -0.32 -0.50 -7.74
CA ALA A 15 -1.23 -1.13 -8.69
C ALA A 15 -1.79 -2.46 -8.18
N ALA A 16 -0.92 -3.30 -7.60
CA ALA A 16 -1.34 -4.57 -7.00
C ALA A 16 -2.29 -4.36 -5.81
N ALA A 17 -1.97 -3.41 -4.92
CA ALA A 17 -2.84 -3.08 -3.79
C ALA A 17 -4.20 -2.56 -4.25
N ARG A 18 -4.23 -1.65 -5.24
CA ARG A 18 -5.49 -1.13 -5.81
C ARG A 18 -6.35 -2.24 -6.40
N THR A 19 -5.75 -3.16 -7.17
CA THR A 19 -6.50 -4.29 -7.76
C THR A 19 -7.23 -5.10 -6.69
N VAL A 20 -6.54 -5.46 -5.60
CA VAL A 20 -7.14 -6.23 -4.49
C VAL A 20 -8.22 -5.41 -3.76
N LEU A 21 -7.99 -4.11 -3.56
CA LEU A 21 -8.93 -3.23 -2.87
C LEU A 21 -10.19 -2.95 -3.71
N GLU A 22 -10.07 -2.84 -5.03
CA GLU A 22 -11.20 -2.71 -5.97
C GLU A 22 -12.09 -3.96 -5.93
N GLU A 23 -11.51 -5.15 -5.85
CA GLU A 23 -12.28 -6.40 -5.62
C GLU A 23 -13.02 -6.38 -4.27
N ALA A 24 -12.39 -5.84 -3.21
CA ALA A 24 -12.99 -5.72 -1.89
C ALA A 24 -14.11 -4.65 -1.83
N GLU A 25 -14.03 -3.60 -2.63
CA GLU A 25 -15.11 -2.62 -2.79
C GLU A 25 -16.38 -3.26 -3.35
N ALA A 26 -16.24 -4.24 -4.25
CA ALA A 26 -17.35 -4.98 -4.84
C ALA A 26 -17.91 -6.10 -3.93
N ALA A 27 -17.31 -6.35 -2.76
CA ALA A 27 -17.73 -7.39 -1.84
C ALA A 27 -19.00 -7.03 -1.03
N SER A 28 -19.51 -7.98 -0.24
CA SER A 28 -20.65 -7.77 0.66
C SER A 28 -20.31 -8.26 2.08
N PRO A 29 -20.20 -7.36 3.08
CA PRO A 29 -20.32 -5.90 2.97
C PRO A 29 -19.16 -5.28 2.16
N PRO A 30 -19.37 -4.14 1.48
CA PRO A 30 -18.33 -3.49 0.71
C PRO A 30 -17.28 -2.86 1.62
N LEU A 31 -16.02 -2.91 1.19
CA LEU A 31 -14.91 -2.19 1.81
C LEU A 31 -14.64 -0.91 1.00
N ALA A 32 -15.28 0.20 1.36
CA ALA A 32 -15.11 1.47 0.64
C ALA A 32 -13.74 2.10 0.95
N LEU A 33 -12.87 2.23 -0.06
CA LEU A 33 -11.51 2.73 0.14
C LEU A 33 -11.49 4.24 0.40
N ASP A 34 -10.84 4.67 1.49
CA ASP A 34 -10.52 6.09 1.71
C ASP A 34 -9.21 6.42 0.96
N TYR A 35 -8.15 5.64 1.21
CA TYR A 35 -6.87 5.78 0.52
C TYR A 35 -6.02 4.51 0.60
N VAL A 36 -5.10 4.40 -0.36
CA VAL A 36 -3.91 3.55 -0.32
C VAL A 36 -2.70 4.37 -0.76
N ALA A 37 -1.65 4.42 0.06
CA ALA A 37 -0.46 5.23 -0.20
C ALA A 37 0.81 4.49 0.20
N LEU A 38 1.89 4.71 -0.57
CA LEU A 38 3.25 4.39 -0.15
C LEU A 38 3.91 5.66 0.33
N VAL A 39 4.38 5.68 1.58
CA VAL A 39 4.96 6.88 2.21
C VAL A 39 6.34 6.61 2.78
N ASP A 40 7.16 7.66 2.87
CA ASP A 40 8.44 7.64 3.56
C ASP A 40 8.19 7.56 5.07
N PRO A 41 8.82 6.62 5.80
CA PRO A 41 8.62 6.49 7.24
C PRO A 41 9.09 7.70 8.06
N ALA A 42 9.97 8.55 7.52
CA ALA A 42 10.52 9.70 8.25
C ALA A 42 9.53 10.86 8.37
N ASP A 43 8.72 11.12 7.33
CA ASP A 43 7.86 12.30 7.25
C ASP A 43 6.44 12.03 6.72
N PHE A 44 6.13 10.78 6.37
CA PHE A 44 4.85 10.35 5.82
C PHE A 44 4.46 11.04 4.51
N THR A 45 5.43 11.60 3.78
CA THR A 45 5.22 12.08 2.41
C THR A 45 5.18 10.90 1.44
N GLU A 46 4.41 11.03 0.36
CA GLU A 46 4.32 9.96 -0.65
C GLU A 46 5.65 9.76 -1.37
N ILE A 47 6.08 8.51 -1.51
CA ILE A 47 7.28 8.20 -2.28
C ILE A 47 6.99 8.21 -3.79
N PRO A 48 7.97 8.62 -4.62
CA PRO A 48 7.88 8.54 -6.08
C PRO A 48 7.73 7.10 -6.58
N ASP A 49 7.01 6.95 -7.70
CA ASP A 49 6.74 5.68 -8.35
C ASP A 49 8.00 4.98 -8.91
N ASP A 50 9.02 5.76 -9.23
CA ASP A 50 10.31 5.33 -9.80
C ASP A 50 11.41 5.15 -8.74
N ARG A 51 11.07 5.22 -7.44
CA ARG A 51 12.06 5.04 -6.38
C ARG A 51 12.69 3.65 -6.45
N ALA A 52 14.02 3.62 -6.59
CA ALA A 52 14.79 2.40 -6.82
C ALA A 52 14.93 1.48 -5.59
N ALA A 53 15.08 2.06 -4.39
CA ALA A 53 15.33 1.30 -3.16
C ALA A 53 14.93 2.08 -1.90
N GLY A 54 14.93 1.39 -0.76
CA GLY A 54 14.75 1.98 0.57
C GLY A 54 13.47 1.52 1.27
N GLU A 55 13.27 2.05 2.48
CA GLU A 55 12.09 1.76 3.29
C GLU A 55 10.88 2.57 2.85
N ALA A 56 9.70 1.98 3.02
CA ALA A 56 8.41 2.62 2.81
C ALA A 56 7.36 2.02 3.74
N ILE A 57 6.28 2.74 3.98
CA ILE A 57 5.08 2.21 4.62
C ILE A 57 3.95 2.20 3.60
N LEU A 58 3.36 1.04 3.36
CA LEU A 58 2.08 0.95 2.66
C LEU A 58 0.98 1.19 3.67
N ALA A 59 0.33 2.35 3.60
CA ALA A 59 -0.77 2.73 4.48
C ALA A 59 -2.11 2.61 3.74
N VAL A 60 -3.09 2.00 4.41
CA VAL A 60 -4.44 1.80 3.89
C VAL A 60 -5.46 2.29 4.91
N ALA A 61 -6.49 2.96 4.44
CA ALA A 61 -7.69 3.23 5.21
C ALA A 61 -8.93 2.98 4.36
N ALA A 62 -9.94 2.35 4.95
CA ALA A 62 -11.19 2.03 4.29
C ALA A 62 -12.34 1.94 5.30
N ARG A 63 -13.57 1.87 4.82
CA ARG A 63 -14.78 1.76 5.65
C ARG A 63 -15.57 0.50 5.32
N VAL A 64 -16.08 -0.14 6.37
CA VAL A 64 -17.08 -1.22 6.28
C VAL A 64 -18.30 -0.77 7.08
N GLY A 65 -19.35 -0.35 6.37
CA GLY A 65 -20.48 0.35 6.99
C GLY A 65 -20.04 1.64 7.69
N ALA A 66 -20.34 1.78 8.98
CA ALA A 66 -19.95 2.95 9.77
C ALA A 66 -18.51 2.87 10.34
N THR A 67 -17.87 1.70 10.27
CA THR A 67 -16.57 1.46 10.90
C THR A 67 -15.43 1.82 9.96
N ARG A 68 -14.50 2.67 10.42
CA ARG A 68 -13.28 3.01 9.69
C ARG A 68 -12.13 2.11 10.13
N LEU A 69 -11.56 1.36 9.20
CA LEU A 69 -10.43 0.48 9.38
C LEU A 69 -9.16 1.18 8.89
N ILE A 70 -8.05 0.89 9.56
CA ILE A 70 -6.71 1.29 9.14
C ILE A 70 -5.80 0.08 9.22
N ASP A 71 -4.86 -0.01 8.29
CA ASP A 71 -3.73 -0.91 8.39
C ASP A 71 -2.50 -0.26 7.75
N ASN A 72 -1.32 -0.67 8.19
CA ASN A 72 -0.05 -0.25 7.63
C ASN A 72 0.95 -1.40 7.66
N ILE A 73 1.72 -1.54 6.58
CA ILE A 73 2.79 -2.54 6.51
C ILE A 73 4.11 -1.91 6.05
N PRO A 74 5.21 -2.08 6.80
CA PRO A 74 6.54 -1.68 6.36
C PRO A 74 7.02 -2.56 5.20
N LEU A 75 7.58 -1.91 4.18
CA LEU A 75 8.16 -2.50 2.98
C LEU A 75 9.61 -2.04 2.78
N THR A 76 10.40 -2.90 2.17
CA THR A 76 11.75 -2.56 1.71
C THR A 76 11.86 -2.83 0.22
N PHE A 77 12.22 -1.81 -0.56
CA PHE A 77 12.49 -1.88 -2.00
C PHE A 77 13.98 -2.05 -2.26
N GLY A 78 14.32 -2.74 -3.35
CA GLY A 78 15.70 -2.92 -3.80
C GLY A 78 16.57 -3.80 -2.88
N ALA A 79 15.96 -4.55 -1.96
CA ALA A 79 16.69 -5.49 -1.12
C ALA A 79 17.10 -6.71 -1.96
N THR A 80 18.41 -6.85 -2.21
CA THR A 80 18.98 -8.13 -2.65
C THR A 80 18.73 -9.18 -1.56
N PRO A 81 18.32 -10.42 -1.91
CA PRO A 81 18.00 -11.49 -0.96
C PRO A 81 18.91 -11.59 0.26
#